data_AF-A0A8H7ZYN3-F1
#
_entry.id   AF-A0A8H7ZYN3-F1
#
_cell.length_a   1.000
_cell.length_b   1.000
_cell.length_c   1.000
_cell.angle_alpha   90.00
_cell.angle_beta   90.00
_cell.angle_gamma   90.00
#
_symmetry.space_group_name_H-M   'P 1'
#
loop_
_entity.id
_entity.type
_entity.pdbx_description
1 polymer ?
#
loop_
_entity_poly.entity_id
_entity_poly.type
_entity_poly.pdbx_seq_one_letter_code
_entity_poly.pdbx_strand_id
1 'polypeptide(L)'
;MHLEEVVLEGFKSYATRTTIAGWDREFNAITGLNGSGKSNILDAIVFVLGITNYSQVRANNLQDLIYKRGQAGITKASVTLVFDNSDAENSPIGYEQYKQVSVTRQGRFLFRHELPLIFPRISFSVSDKKKLTLADNDSLLQVLMGGRNKYIINGRNALAQAVQNLFQSVQLNVNNPHFLIMQGRITKVLNMKPPEILGMIEEAAGTRMFEEKKEKALKTIAKKDSKVEEITSLLNEEIGPKLDKLRVEKRNYLDYQKIKTEMERLEKLVIAYEYKANKVRTYRIGFSSFSGPEHVRLRPCLTYCFYRKGWTTPRSNLLRCSSRKWLMNSSSTN
;
A
#
# COMPACT_ATOMS: atom_id res chain seq x y z
N MET A 1 -13.87 -8.35 -30.08
CA MET A 1 -14.96 -8.11 -29.11
C MET A 1 -15.99 -7.16 -29.73
N HIS A 2 -17.27 -7.52 -29.74
CA HIS A 2 -18.34 -6.67 -30.24
C HIS A 2 -19.56 -6.71 -29.30
N LEU A 3 -20.44 -5.72 -29.38
CA LEU A 3 -21.65 -5.66 -28.58
C LEU A 3 -22.65 -6.68 -29.13
N GLU A 4 -23.20 -7.53 -28.27
CA GLU A 4 -24.16 -8.58 -28.64
C GLU A 4 -25.57 -8.23 -28.17
N GLU A 5 -25.68 -7.70 -26.94
CA GLU A 5 -26.96 -7.30 -26.33
C GLU A 5 -26.83 -6.07 -25.44
N VAL A 6 -27.91 -5.27 -25.40
CA VAL A 6 -28.09 -4.15 -24.47
C VAL A 6 -29.36 -4.36 -23.67
N VAL A 7 -29.23 -4.46 -22.35
CA VAL A 7 -30.36 -4.61 -21.42
C VAL A 7 -30.58 -3.32 -20.65
N LEU A 8 -31.78 -2.76 -20.74
CA LEU A 8 -32.20 -1.50 -20.14
C LEU A 8 -33.29 -1.78 -19.10
N GLU A 9 -33.21 -1.19 -17.92
CA GLU A 9 -34.23 -1.30 -16.88
C GLU A 9 -34.35 0.04 -16.13
N GLY A 10 -35.54 0.64 -16.12
CA GLY A 10 -35.81 1.89 -15.40
C GLY A 10 -35.01 3.11 -15.90
N PHE A 11 -34.53 3.09 -17.15
CA PHE A 11 -33.66 4.10 -17.73
C PHE A 11 -34.41 5.03 -18.70
N LYS A 12 -34.44 6.35 -18.42
CA LYS A 12 -35.10 7.40 -19.22
C LYS A 12 -36.52 7.05 -19.67
N SER A 13 -36.70 6.59 -20.91
CA SER A 13 -38.00 6.23 -21.49
C SER A 13 -38.40 4.77 -21.25
N TYR A 14 -37.45 3.94 -20.83
CA TYR A 14 -37.61 2.49 -20.64
C TYR A 14 -37.97 2.18 -19.19
N ALA A 15 -39.28 2.07 -18.89
CA ALA A 15 -39.76 1.72 -17.56
C ALA A 15 -39.52 0.26 -17.21
N THR A 16 -39.87 -0.63 -18.14
CA THR A 16 -39.72 -2.09 -18.00
C THR A 16 -38.37 -2.56 -18.50
N ARG A 17 -37.96 -3.78 -18.12
CA ARG A 17 -36.77 -4.42 -18.66
C ARG A 17 -36.93 -4.63 -20.18
N THR A 18 -36.05 -4.03 -20.96
CA THR A 18 -36.01 -4.15 -22.42
C THR A 18 -34.63 -4.66 -22.83
N THR A 19 -34.60 -5.76 -23.57
CA THR A 19 -33.36 -6.31 -24.17
C THR A 19 -33.35 -5.99 -25.65
N ILE A 20 -32.28 -5.35 -26.11
CA ILE A 20 -32.00 -5.08 -27.52
C ILE A 20 -30.88 -6.03 -27.93
N ALA A 21 -31.24 -7.09 -28.64
CA ALA A 21 -30.34 -8.13 -29.14
C ALA A 21 -30.20 -8.06 -30.67
N GLY A 22 -29.25 -8.81 -31.23
CA GLY A 22 -29.06 -8.93 -32.68
C GLY A 22 -28.19 -7.82 -33.27
N TRP A 23 -27.17 -7.39 -32.52
CA TRP A 23 -26.17 -6.47 -33.01
C TRP A 23 -25.19 -7.20 -33.94
N ASP A 24 -24.95 -6.63 -35.11
CA ASP A 24 -23.97 -7.14 -36.06
C ASP A 24 -22.57 -6.57 -35.76
N ARG A 25 -21.53 -7.27 -36.23
CA ARG A 25 -20.13 -6.88 -36.04
C ARG A 25 -19.75 -5.63 -36.83
N GLU A 26 -20.34 -5.44 -38.00
CA GLU A 26 -19.93 -4.39 -38.95
C GLU A 26 -20.85 -3.18 -38.90
N PHE A 27 -22.15 -3.39 -39.09
CA PHE A 27 -23.08 -2.28 -39.26
C PHE A 27 -24.38 -2.46 -38.47
N ASN A 28 -24.75 -1.42 -37.72
CA ASN A 28 -25.96 -1.39 -36.92
C ASN A 28 -26.72 -0.09 -37.17
N ALA A 29 -28.03 -0.20 -37.39
CA ALA A 29 -28.90 0.95 -37.62
C ALA A 29 -30.05 0.99 -36.61
N ILE A 30 -30.24 2.13 -35.95
CA ILE A 30 -31.37 2.38 -35.05
C ILE A 30 -32.32 3.37 -35.74
N THR A 31 -33.52 2.89 -36.08
CA THR A 31 -34.57 3.69 -36.73
C THR A 31 -35.83 3.76 -35.87
N GLY A 32 -36.74 4.70 -36.18
CA GLY A 32 -38.00 4.89 -35.48
C GLY A 32 -38.54 6.33 -35.56
N LEU A 33 -39.74 6.57 -35.02
CA LEU A 33 -40.41 7.88 -35.03
C LEU A 33 -39.73 8.90 -34.11
N ASN A 34 -39.85 10.20 -34.42
CA ASN A 34 -39.31 11.26 -33.56
C ASN A 34 -39.92 11.18 -32.15
N GLY A 35 -39.08 11.31 -31.13
CA GLY A 35 -39.50 11.19 -29.72
C GLY A 35 -39.61 9.75 -29.18
N SER A 36 -39.38 8.71 -30.00
CA SER A 36 -39.48 7.31 -29.56
C SER A 36 -38.38 6.82 -28.61
N GLY A 37 -37.41 7.68 -28.25
CA GLY A 37 -36.33 7.34 -27.34
C GLY A 37 -35.09 6.72 -27.98
N LYS A 38 -34.95 6.73 -29.32
CA LYS A 38 -33.76 6.21 -30.05
C LYS A 38 -32.43 6.70 -29.45
N SER A 39 -32.32 8.01 -29.24
CA SER A 39 -31.11 8.62 -28.69
C SER A 39 -30.86 8.23 -27.22
N ASN A 40 -31.89 7.75 -26.50
CA ASN A 40 -31.73 7.26 -25.13
C ASN A 40 -31.03 5.90 -25.09
N ILE A 41 -31.06 5.12 -26.17
CA ILE A 41 -30.27 3.88 -26.30
C ILE A 41 -28.78 4.24 -26.29
N LEU A 42 -28.38 5.24 -27.08
CA LEU A 42 -27.01 5.75 -27.09
C LEU A 42 -26.62 6.32 -25.72
N ASP A 43 -27.49 7.11 -25.09
CA ASP A 43 -27.23 7.61 -23.74
C ASP A 43 -27.03 6.49 -22.72
N ALA A 44 -27.70 5.35 -22.89
CA ALA A 44 -27.55 4.19 -22.02
C ALA A 44 -26.19 3.51 -22.18
N ILE A 45 -25.71 3.38 -23.42
CA ILE A 45 -24.36 2.88 -23.71
C ILE A 45 -23.33 3.81 -23.08
N VAL A 46 -23.47 5.13 -23.29
CA VAL A 46 -22.60 6.16 -22.69
C VAL A 46 -22.64 6.11 -21.16
N PHE A 47 -23.82 5.87 -20.60
CA PHE A 47 -23.99 5.72 -19.16
C PHE A 47 -23.15 4.54 -18.64
N VAL A 48 -23.19 3.36 -19.27
CA VAL A 48 -22.34 2.23 -18.84
C VAL A 48 -20.86 2.48 -19.07
N LEU A 49 -20.49 3.11 -20.18
CA LEU A 49 -19.10 3.46 -20.47
C LEU A 49 -18.49 4.31 -19.35
N GLY A 50 -19.29 5.17 -18.69
CA GLY A 50 -18.84 5.87 -17.49
C GLY A 50 -18.32 7.28 -17.74
N ILE A 51 -18.78 7.92 -18.81
CA ILE A 51 -18.50 9.33 -19.04
C ILE A 51 -18.98 10.14 -17.83
N THR A 52 -18.04 10.78 -17.14
CA THR A 52 -18.29 11.58 -15.92
C THR A 52 -19.01 12.89 -16.22
N ASN A 53 -18.85 13.39 -17.45
CA ASN A 53 -19.53 14.59 -17.93
C ASN A 53 -20.99 14.28 -18.29
N TYR A 54 -21.91 14.47 -17.33
CA TYR A 54 -23.35 14.29 -17.51
C TYR A 54 -23.95 15.14 -18.64
N SER A 55 -23.32 16.26 -18.99
CA SER A 55 -23.68 17.08 -20.16
C SER A 55 -23.67 16.28 -21.46
N GLN A 56 -22.82 15.26 -21.56
CA GLN A 56 -22.80 14.36 -22.71
C GLN A 56 -24.00 13.40 -22.71
N VAL A 57 -24.48 12.96 -21.55
CA VAL A 57 -25.64 12.05 -21.41
C VAL A 57 -26.99 12.81 -21.46
N ARG A 58 -26.98 14.08 -21.87
CA ARG A 58 -28.16 14.96 -21.92
C ARG A 58 -28.93 14.95 -20.60
N ALA A 59 -28.19 15.03 -19.50
CA ALA A 59 -28.72 15.03 -18.13
C ALA A 59 -27.93 16.02 -17.27
N ASN A 60 -28.61 16.74 -16.39
CA ASN A 60 -27.96 17.64 -15.44
C ASN A 60 -27.71 16.94 -14.10
N ASN A 61 -28.58 15.99 -13.76
CA ASN A 61 -28.48 15.21 -12.54
C ASN A 61 -28.71 13.72 -12.83
N LEU A 62 -28.21 12.84 -11.96
CA LEU A 62 -28.42 11.39 -12.05
C LEU A 62 -29.91 11.01 -12.06
N GLN A 63 -30.75 11.80 -11.39
CA GLN A 63 -32.20 11.61 -11.36
C GLN A 63 -32.86 11.69 -12.74
N ASP A 64 -32.32 12.50 -13.66
CA ASP A 64 -32.86 12.64 -15.02
C ASP A 64 -32.64 11.38 -15.87
N LEU A 65 -31.73 10.49 -15.44
CA LEU A 65 -31.48 9.21 -16.09
C LEU A 65 -32.47 8.12 -15.66
N ILE A 66 -33.18 8.33 -14.55
CA ILE A 66 -34.19 7.38 -14.04
C ILE A 66 -35.53 7.68 -14.72
N TYR A 67 -36.27 6.62 -15.05
CA TYR A 67 -37.61 6.74 -15.64
C TYR A 67 -38.51 7.67 -14.82
N LYS A 68 -39.07 8.71 -15.47
CA LYS A 68 -39.90 9.76 -14.84
C LYS A 68 -39.30 10.32 -13.54
N ARG A 69 -37.97 10.43 -13.46
CA ARG A 69 -37.25 10.88 -12.24
C ARG A 69 -37.63 10.09 -10.98
N GLY A 70 -38.04 8.84 -11.15
CA GLY A 70 -38.48 7.93 -10.08
C GLY A 70 -39.84 8.21 -9.45
N GLN A 71 -40.65 9.11 -10.02
CA GLN A 71 -42.02 9.37 -9.56
C GLN A 71 -42.97 8.18 -9.76
N ALA A 72 -42.60 7.22 -10.61
CA ALA A 72 -43.39 6.02 -10.91
C ALA A 72 -43.07 4.82 -9.99
N GLY A 73 -42.46 5.04 -8.82
CA GLY A 73 -42.01 3.97 -7.91
C GLY A 73 -40.74 3.24 -8.36
N ILE A 74 -40.17 3.60 -9.52
CA ILE A 74 -38.92 3.06 -10.03
C ILE A 74 -37.76 3.88 -9.45
N THR A 75 -37.10 3.35 -8.42
CA THR A 75 -36.00 4.04 -7.71
C THR A 75 -34.60 3.66 -8.19
N LYS A 76 -34.53 2.76 -9.19
CA LYS A 76 -33.29 2.20 -9.72
C LYS A 76 -33.31 2.23 -11.24
N ALA A 77 -32.22 2.71 -11.83
CA ALA A 77 -31.90 2.49 -13.23
C ALA A 77 -30.73 1.51 -13.34
N SER A 78 -30.86 0.52 -14.23
CA SER A 78 -29.81 -0.47 -14.52
C SER A 78 -29.65 -0.58 -16.03
N VAL A 79 -28.41 -0.50 -16.49
CA VAL A 79 -28.07 -0.74 -17.88
C VAL A 79 -26.95 -1.77 -17.92
N THR A 80 -27.13 -2.81 -18.75
CA THR A 80 -26.16 -3.88 -18.95
C THR A 80 -25.77 -3.92 -20.42
N LEU A 81 -24.48 -3.88 -20.70
CA LEU A 81 -23.91 -4.16 -22.01
C LEU A 81 -23.32 -5.57 -21.98
N VAL A 82 -23.68 -6.38 -22.95
CA VAL A 82 -23.19 -7.75 -23.11
C VAL A 82 -22.36 -7.79 -24.38
N PHE A 83 -21.12 -8.20 -24.24
CA PHE A 83 -20.15 -8.25 -25.34
C PHE A 83 -19.74 -9.69 -25.61
N ASP A 84 -19.72 -10.05 -26.89
CA ASP A 84 -19.10 -11.29 -27.35
C ASP A 84 -17.57 -11.12 -27.36
N ASN A 85 -16.92 -12.01 -26.63
CA ASN A 85 -15.47 -12.09 -26.45
C ASN A 85 -14.93 -13.44 -26.97
N SER A 86 -15.44 -13.90 -28.11
CA SER A 86 -14.94 -15.10 -28.79
C SER A 86 -13.48 -14.99 -29.27
N ASP A 87 -13.00 -13.78 -29.56
CA ASP A 87 -11.63 -13.53 -30.02
C ASP A 87 -10.67 -13.31 -28.83
N ALA A 88 -9.82 -14.29 -28.56
CA ALA A 88 -8.85 -14.24 -27.46
C ALA A 88 -7.79 -13.13 -27.62
N GLU A 89 -7.38 -12.81 -28.86
CA GLU A 89 -6.35 -11.80 -29.12
C GLU A 89 -6.79 -10.37 -28.78
N ASN A 90 -8.08 -10.08 -28.96
CA ASN A 90 -8.68 -8.78 -28.66
C ASN A 90 -9.40 -8.79 -27.30
N SER A 91 -9.14 -9.80 -26.47
CA SER A 91 -9.76 -9.92 -25.16
C SER A 91 -9.15 -8.93 -24.15
N PRO A 92 -9.97 -8.34 -23.28
CA PRO A 92 -9.45 -7.51 -22.21
C PRO A 92 -8.65 -8.34 -21.20
N ILE A 93 -7.56 -7.77 -20.69
CA ILE A 93 -6.60 -8.45 -19.80
C ILE A 93 -7.33 -9.05 -18.59
N GLY A 94 -7.19 -10.36 -18.38
CA GLY A 94 -7.79 -11.08 -17.25
C GLY A 94 -9.21 -11.62 -17.50
N TYR A 95 -9.79 -11.38 -18.68
CA TYR A 95 -11.11 -11.90 -19.08
C TYR A 95 -11.07 -12.86 -20.27
N GLU A 96 -9.88 -13.26 -20.73
CA GLU A 96 -9.64 -14.21 -21.83
C GLU A 96 -10.39 -15.55 -21.68
N GLN A 97 -10.62 -15.98 -20.44
CA GLN A 97 -11.35 -17.20 -20.10
C GLN A 97 -12.87 -17.11 -20.33
N TYR A 98 -13.43 -15.91 -20.44
CA TYR A 98 -14.86 -15.70 -20.61
C TYR A 98 -15.18 -15.44 -22.09
N LYS A 99 -16.03 -16.29 -22.66
CA LYS A 99 -16.58 -16.10 -24.02
C LYS A 99 -17.46 -14.86 -24.13
N GLN A 100 -18.07 -14.43 -23.02
CA GLN A 100 -18.95 -13.28 -22.98
C GLN A 100 -18.62 -12.43 -21.76
N VAL A 101 -18.60 -11.11 -21.95
CA VAL A 101 -18.34 -10.15 -20.88
C VAL A 101 -19.54 -9.22 -20.75
N SER A 102 -20.13 -9.19 -19.55
CA SER A 102 -21.25 -8.34 -19.20
C SER A 102 -20.79 -7.21 -18.27
N VAL A 103 -21.09 -5.97 -18.64
CA VAL A 103 -20.81 -4.78 -17.85
C VAL A 103 -22.11 -4.09 -17.52
N THR A 104 -22.45 -4.05 -16.23
CA THR A 104 -23.65 -3.37 -15.73
C THR A 104 -23.28 -2.13 -14.94
N ARG A 105 -23.96 -1.01 -15.22
CA ARG A 105 -23.97 0.16 -14.35
C ARG A 105 -25.36 0.33 -13.74
N GLN A 106 -25.39 0.46 -12.41
CA GLN A 106 -26.62 0.70 -11.65
C GLN A 106 -26.54 2.06 -10.97
N GLY A 107 -27.55 2.89 -11.20
CA GLY A 107 -27.80 4.11 -10.43
C GLY A 107 -29.01 3.87 -9.53
N ARG A 108 -28.80 3.82 -8.21
CA ARG A 108 -29.91 3.77 -7.23
C ARG A 108 -30.07 5.13 -6.58
N PHE A 109 -31.30 5.63 -6.55
CA PHE A 109 -31.64 6.86 -5.84
C PHE A 109 -32.54 6.52 -4.64
N LEU A 110 -32.13 6.92 -3.45
CA LEU A 110 -32.99 6.84 -2.26
C LEU A 110 -33.78 8.16 -2.15
N PHE A 111 -35.10 8.08 -2.27
CA PHE A 111 -35.95 9.24 -1.99
C PHE A 111 -35.95 9.52 -0.49
N ARG A 112 -35.87 10.82 -0.13
CA ARG A 112 -35.84 11.31 1.25
C ARG A 112 -37.05 10.88 2.10
N HIS A 113 -38.14 10.43 1.46
CA HIS A 113 -39.35 9.95 2.13
C HIS A 113 -39.33 8.48 2.57
N GLU A 114 -38.31 7.69 2.20
CA GLU A 114 -38.13 6.29 2.64
C GLU A 114 -36.88 6.11 3.52
N LEU A 115 -36.58 7.09 4.38
CA LEU A 115 -35.76 6.79 5.56
C LEU A 115 -36.70 6.19 6.61
N PRO A 116 -36.69 4.87 6.87
CA PRO A 116 -37.17 4.41 8.17
C PRO A 116 -36.36 5.19 9.22
N LEU A 117 -37.03 5.60 10.29
CA LEU A 117 -36.51 6.32 11.47
C LEU A 117 -35.46 5.48 12.24
N ILE A 118 -34.45 4.94 11.56
CA ILE A 118 -33.37 4.11 12.07
C ILE A 118 -32.04 4.73 11.63
N PHE A 119 -31.86 6.00 12.00
CA PHE A 119 -30.52 6.53 12.24
C PHE A 119 -30.55 7.10 13.65
N PRO A 120 -30.08 6.38 14.69
CA PRO A 120 -29.74 7.09 15.91
C PRO A 120 -28.67 8.11 15.52
N ARG A 121 -28.84 9.36 15.98
CA ARG A 121 -27.87 10.46 15.83
C ARG A 121 -26.45 9.91 15.97
N ILE A 122 -25.72 9.78 14.86
CA ILE A 122 -24.28 9.60 14.91
C ILE A 122 -23.73 10.98 15.27
N SER A 123 -23.53 11.22 16.56
CA SER A 123 -22.66 12.29 17.03
C SER A 123 -21.24 11.95 16.57
N PHE A 124 -20.77 12.61 15.52
CA PHE A 124 -19.36 12.55 15.16
C PHE A 124 -18.54 13.23 16.26
N SER A 125 -17.88 12.43 17.10
CA SER A 125 -16.78 12.92 17.94
C SER A 125 -15.58 13.15 17.03
N VAL A 126 -15.26 14.42 16.79
CA VAL A 126 -14.01 14.85 16.13
C VAL A 126 -12.85 14.50 17.06
N SER A 127 -12.21 13.34 16.87
CA SER A 127 -10.98 13.00 17.60
C SER A 127 -9.94 12.20 16.84
N ASP A 128 -10.15 11.87 15.57
CA ASP A 128 -9.09 11.25 14.76
C ASP A 128 -8.72 12.15 13.57
N LYS A 129 -7.61 12.88 13.73
CA LYS A 129 -6.93 13.64 12.67
C LYS A 129 -6.26 12.68 11.66
N LYS A 130 -7.02 11.79 11.03
CA LYS A 130 -6.60 11.22 9.74
C LYS A 130 -6.92 12.26 8.67
N LYS A 131 -5.86 12.84 8.12
CA LYS A 131 -5.87 13.80 7.03
C LYS A 131 -6.60 13.16 5.83
N LEU A 132 -7.91 13.37 5.72
CA LEU A 132 -8.68 13.03 4.54
C LEU A 132 -8.07 13.82 3.38
N THR A 133 -7.40 13.12 2.47
CA THR A 133 -6.94 13.69 1.21
C THR A 133 -8.16 14.09 0.39
N LEU A 134 -8.09 15.23 -0.30
CA LEU A 134 -9.17 15.86 -1.09
C LEU A 134 -9.91 14.96 -2.10
N ALA A 135 -9.43 13.74 -2.36
CA ALA A 135 -10.08 12.74 -3.22
C ALA A 135 -11.39 12.16 -2.65
N ASP A 136 -11.66 12.34 -1.35
CA ASP A 136 -12.84 11.76 -0.68
C ASP A 136 -14.06 12.70 -0.60
N ASN A 137 -13.98 13.92 -1.15
CA ASN A 137 -15.11 14.85 -1.11
C ASN A 137 -16.24 14.46 -2.08
N ASP A 138 -15.91 13.83 -3.20
CA ASP A 138 -16.89 13.40 -4.21
C ASP A 138 -17.67 12.15 -3.76
N SER A 139 -16.99 11.25 -3.03
CA SER A 139 -17.60 10.10 -2.37
C SER A 139 -18.45 10.51 -1.15
N LEU A 140 -18.04 11.52 -0.38
CA LEU A 140 -18.85 12.06 0.73
C LEU A 140 -20.10 12.81 0.25
N LEU A 141 -20.03 13.56 -0.85
CA LEU A 141 -21.21 14.19 -1.47
C LEU A 141 -22.19 13.14 -2.02
N GLN A 142 -21.71 12.04 -2.60
CA GLN A 142 -22.56 10.90 -3.02
C GLN A 142 -23.25 10.20 -1.84
N VAL A 143 -22.62 10.18 -0.66
CA VAL A 143 -23.19 9.60 0.57
C VAL A 143 -24.27 10.50 1.17
N LEU A 144 -24.09 11.83 1.15
CA LEU A 144 -25.09 12.79 1.63
C LEU A 144 -26.29 12.96 0.68
N MET A 145 -26.09 12.70 -0.62
CA MET A 145 -27.11 12.78 -1.67
C MET A 145 -27.45 11.40 -2.27
N GLY A 146 -27.50 10.34 -1.45
CA GLY A 146 -28.28 9.10 -1.67
C GLY A 146 -28.15 8.32 -3.01
N GLY A 147 -27.20 8.67 -3.87
CA GLY A 147 -27.08 8.21 -5.25
C GLY A 147 -25.86 7.32 -5.42
N ARG A 148 -25.98 6.03 -5.10
CA ARG A 148 -24.85 5.09 -5.27
C ARG A 148 -24.79 4.61 -6.72
N ASN A 149 -23.79 5.09 -7.46
CA ASN A 149 -23.40 4.52 -8.75
C ASN A 149 -22.56 3.27 -8.50
N LYS A 150 -23.04 2.11 -8.97
CA LYS A 150 -22.38 0.83 -8.79
C LYS A 150 -22.08 0.20 -10.14
N TYR A 151 -20.84 -0.23 -10.31
CA TYR A 151 -20.41 -1.03 -11.46
C TYR A 151 -20.38 -2.50 -11.09
N ILE A 152 -20.80 -3.34 -12.03
CA ILE A 152 -20.83 -4.80 -11.89
C ILE A 152 -20.28 -5.38 -13.19
N ILE A 153 -19.26 -6.23 -13.12
CA ILE A 153 -18.72 -6.97 -14.26
C ILE A 153 -19.01 -8.45 -14.00
N ASN A 154 -19.70 -9.13 -14.90
CA ASN A 154 -20.04 -10.57 -14.77
C ASN A 154 -20.65 -10.93 -13.40
N GLY A 155 -21.54 -10.07 -12.88
CA GLY A 155 -22.18 -10.25 -11.58
C GLY A 155 -21.33 -9.86 -10.35
N ARG A 156 -20.05 -9.51 -10.53
CA ARG A 156 -19.16 -9.07 -9.43
C ARG A 156 -19.05 -7.56 -9.36
N ASN A 157 -19.07 -7.00 -8.16
CA ASN A 157 -18.91 -5.56 -7.97
C ASN A 157 -17.50 -5.13 -8.40
N ALA A 158 -17.42 -4.11 -9.26
CA ALA A 158 -16.17 -3.58 -9.76
C ALA A 158 -16.03 -2.09 -9.41
N LEU A 159 -14.79 -1.62 -9.28
CA LEU A 159 -14.49 -0.20 -9.18
C LEU A 159 -14.66 0.46 -10.56
N ALA A 160 -15.06 1.74 -10.59
CA ALA A 160 -15.19 2.49 -11.85
C ALA A 160 -13.88 2.47 -12.66
N GLN A 161 -12.72 2.61 -12.01
CA GLN A 161 -11.41 2.53 -12.68
C GLN A 161 -11.15 1.17 -13.34
N ALA A 162 -11.62 0.07 -12.75
CA ALA A 162 -11.46 -1.26 -13.34
C ALA A 162 -12.29 -1.39 -14.64
N VAL A 163 -13.49 -0.81 -14.66
CA VAL A 163 -14.32 -0.73 -15.87
C VAL A 163 -13.70 0.16 -16.94
N GLN A 164 -13.10 1.29 -16.55
CA GLN A 164 -12.35 2.14 -17.47
C GLN A 164 -11.16 1.39 -18.10
N ASN A 165 -10.40 0.65 -17.29
CA ASN A 165 -9.28 -0.15 -17.78
C ASN A 165 -9.75 -1.27 -18.73
N LEU A 166 -10.91 -1.88 -18.45
CA LEU A 166 -11.53 -2.87 -19.32
C LEU A 166 -11.82 -2.25 -20.70
N PHE A 167 -12.55 -1.12 -20.74
CA PHE A 167 -12.87 -0.45 -22.00
C PHE A 167 -11.62 0.08 -22.73
N GLN A 168 -10.63 0.57 -21.99
CA GLN A 168 -9.34 0.98 -22.54
C GLN A 168 -8.62 -0.16 -23.25
N SER A 169 -8.66 -1.39 -22.72
CA SER A 169 -8.04 -2.54 -23.40
C SER A 169 -8.76 -2.97 -24.68
N VAL A 170 -10.07 -2.66 -24.79
CA VAL A 170 -10.87 -2.86 -26.00
C VAL A 170 -10.79 -1.64 -26.92
N GLN A 171 -9.86 -0.70 -26.66
CA GLN A 171 -9.67 0.55 -27.40
C GLN A 171 -10.90 1.49 -27.38
N LEU A 172 -11.85 1.24 -26.49
CA LEU A 172 -12.99 2.12 -26.23
C LEU A 172 -12.60 3.14 -25.16
N ASN A 173 -11.97 4.24 -25.57
CA ASN A 173 -11.61 5.30 -24.63
C ASN A 173 -12.82 6.19 -24.29
N VAL A 174 -13.44 5.90 -23.15
CA VAL A 174 -14.59 6.63 -22.59
C VAL A 174 -14.31 8.11 -22.34
N ASN A 175 -13.05 8.45 -22.06
CA ASN A 175 -12.66 9.83 -21.74
C ASN A 175 -12.56 10.70 -22.98
N ASN A 176 -12.52 10.11 -24.17
CA ASN A 176 -12.45 10.87 -25.39
C ASN A 176 -13.85 11.22 -25.92
N PRO A 177 -14.15 12.52 -26.07
CA PRO A 177 -15.44 12.98 -26.57
C PRO A 177 -15.72 12.71 -28.06
N HIS A 178 -14.72 12.27 -28.82
CA HIS A 178 -14.73 12.13 -30.28
C HIS A 178 -15.07 10.72 -30.75
N PHE A 179 -15.00 9.71 -29.89
CA PHE A 179 -15.55 8.37 -30.17
C PHE A 179 -17.08 8.43 -30.38
N LEU A 180 -17.75 9.33 -29.65
CA LEU A 180 -19.21 9.45 -29.66
C LEU A 180 -19.66 10.82 -30.22
N ILE A 181 -20.05 10.82 -31.49
CA ILE A 181 -20.59 12.01 -32.16
C ILE A 181 -22.11 12.04 -31.96
N MET A 182 -22.55 12.81 -30.98
CA MET A 182 -23.97 13.12 -30.79
C MET A 182 -24.43 14.30 -31.65
N GLN A 183 -25.75 14.46 -31.77
CA GLN A 183 -26.38 15.60 -32.42
C GLN A 183 -25.82 16.92 -31.86
N GLY A 184 -25.45 17.85 -32.75
CA GLY A 184 -24.86 19.14 -32.38
C GLY A 184 -23.36 19.09 -32.07
N ARG A 185 -22.74 17.91 -31.94
CA ARG A 185 -21.29 17.78 -31.72
C ARG A 185 -20.48 17.83 -33.01
N ILE A 186 -21.10 17.58 -34.15
CA ILE A 186 -20.45 17.63 -35.46
C ILE A 186 -19.84 19.00 -35.78
N THR A 187 -20.51 20.09 -35.41
CA THR A 187 -19.99 21.46 -35.62
C THR A 187 -18.78 21.74 -34.72
N LYS A 188 -18.71 21.12 -33.55
CA LYS A 188 -17.52 21.19 -32.70
C LYS A 188 -16.35 20.46 -33.34
N VAL A 189 -16.58 19.28 -33.92
CA VAL A 189 -15.57 18.50 -34.66
C VAL A 189 -15.02 19.30 -35.84
N LEU A 190 -15.87 19.99 -36.58
CA LEU A 190 -15.44 20.84 -37.70
C LEU A 190 -14.60 22.05 -37.26
N ASN A 191 -14.81 22.56 -36.04
CA ASN A 191 -14.15 23.75 -35.51
C ASN A 191 -13.10 23.42 -34.42
N MET A 192 -12.56 22.20 -34.39
CA MET A 192 -11.57 21.81 -33.39
C MET A 192 -10.24 22.51 -33.61
N LYS A 193 -9.55 22.79 -32.50
CA LYS A 193 -8.17 23.29 -32.55
C LYS A 193 -7.22 22.15 -32.95
N PRO A 194 -6.07 22.45 -33.59
CA PRO A 194 -5.06 21.45 -33.94
C PRO A 194 -4.67 20.44 -32.83
N PRO A 195 -4.50 20.82 -31.54
CA PRO A 195 -4.20 19.83 -30.49
C PRO A 195 -5.35 18.85 -30.21
N GLU A 196 -6.61 19.26 -30.40
CA GLU A 196 -7.76 18.37 -30.24
C GLU A 196 -7.84 17.37 -31.41
N ILE A 197 -7.54 17.83 -32.63
CA ILE A 197 -7.45 16.97 -33.82
C ILE A 197 -6.30 15.97 -33.67
N LEU A 198 -5.14 16.41 -33.17
CA LEU A 198 -4.01 15.53 -32.91
C LEU A 198 -4.39 14.42 -31.92
N GLY A 199 -5.06 14.78 -30.82
CA GLY A 199 -5.54 13.80 -29.84
C GLY A 199 -6.55 12.80 -30.42
N MET A 200 -7.35 13.17 -31.43
CA MET A 200 -8.21 12.22 -32.15
C MET A 200 -7.39 11.22 -32.98
N ILE A 201 -6.37 11.71 -33.68
CA ILE A 201 -5.52 10.87 -34.54
C ILE A 201 -4.67 9.92 -33.69
N GLU A 202 -4.07 10.40 -32.60
CA GLU A 202 -3.27 9.59 -31.67
C GLU A 202 -4.09 8.46 -31.03
N GLU A 203 -5.39 8.68 -30.82
CA GLU A 203 -6.28 7.64 -30.32
C GLU A 203 -6.70 6.65 -31.37
N ALA A 204 -7.02 7.12 -32.59
CA ALA A 204 -7.29 6.23 -33.71
C ALA A 204 -6.07 5.35 -34.03
N ALA A 205 -4.86 5.89 -33.84
CA ALA A 205 -3.60 5.15 -33.95
C ALA A 205 -3.28 4.29 -32.71
N GLY A 206 -4.01 4.46 -31.59
CA GLY A 206 -3.78 3.75 -30.34
C GLY A 206 -2.50 4.16 -29.58
N THR A 207 -1.79 5.20 -30.02
CA THR A 207 -0.51 5.63 -29.44
C THR A 207 -0.67 6.30 -28.08
N ARG A 208 -1.80 6.98 -27.86
CA ARG A 208 -2.10 7.72 -26.62
C ARG A 208 -1.91 6.90 -25.34
N MET A 209 -2.32 5.62 -25.35
CA MET A 209 -2.17 4.76 -24.17
C MET A 209 -0.71 4.50 -23.80
N PHE A 210 0.16 4.38 -24.81
CA PHE A 210 1.59 4.17 -24.60
C PHE A 210 2.26 5.44 -24.09
N GLU A 211 1.87 6.59 -24.61
CA GLU A 211 2.37 7.89 -24.13
C GLU A 211 1.97 8.17 -22.68
N GLU A 212 0.70 7.95 -22.32
CA GLU A 212 0.24 8.10 -20.94
C GLU A 212 0.96 7.15 -19.97
N LYS A 213 1.21 5.89 -20.38
CA LYS A 213 1.99 4.93 -19.59
C LYS A 213 3.44 5.38 -19.44
N LYS A 214 4.07 5.86 -20.51
CA LYS A 214 5.42 6.41 -20.51
C LYS A 214 5.53 7.60 -19.56
N GLU A 215 4.59 8.53 -19.63
CA GLU A 215 4.58 9.71 -18.75
C GLU A 215 4.43 9.33 -17.27
N LYS A 216 3.53 8.38 -16.94
CA LYS A 216 3.38 7.86 -15.58
C LYS A 216 4.64 7.16 -15.08
N ALA A 217 5.31 6.38 -15.94
CA ALA A 217 6.56 5.72 -15.60
C ALA A 217 7.67 6.74 -15.32
N LEU A 218 7.84 7.75 -16.17
CA LEU A 218 8.82 8.82 -16.00
C LEU A 218 8.60 9.61 -14.70
N LYS A 219 7.34 9.97 -14.40
CA LYS A 219 6.97 10.62 -13.13
C LYS A 219 7.31 9.76 -11.91
N THR A 220 7.17 8.44 -12.03
CA THR A 220 7.49 7.50 -10.94
C THR A 220 9.00 7.34 -10.77
N ILE A 221 9.76 7.31 -11.87
CA ILE A 221 11.23 7.27 -11.87
C ILE A 221 11.78 8.52 -11.20
N ALA A 222 11.36 9.71 -11.63
CA ALA A 222 11.79 10.97 -11.02
C ALA A 222 11.55 11.02 -9.50
N LYS A 223 10.40 10.51 -9.03
CA LYS A 223 10.10 10.41 -7.59
C LYS A 223 10.98 9.40 -6.86
N LYS A 224 11.41 8.33 -7.53
CA LYS A 224 12.31 7.34 -6.95
C LYS A 224 13.74 7.85 -6.91
N ASP A 225 14.19 8.53 -7.95
CA ASP A 225 15.54 9.09 -8.03
C ASP A 225 15.76 10.14 -6.93
N SER A 226 14.78 11.04 -6.72
CA SER A 226 14.81 11.99 -5.61
C SER A 226 14.90 11.30 -4.23
N LYS A 227 14.22 10.16 -4.02
CA LYS A 227 14.33 9.39 -2.77
C LYS A 227 15.69 8.69 -2.63
N VAL A 228 16.27 8.24 -3.74
CA VAL A 228 17.60 7.63 -3.73
C VAL A 228 18.65 8.67 -3.35
N GLU A 229 18.53 9.90 -3.86
CA GLU A 229 19.38 11.02 -3.47
C GLU A 229 19.29 11.33 -1.97
N GLU A 230 18.07 11.42 -1.42
CA GLU A 230 17.83 11.61 0.02
C GLU A 230 18.49 10.50 0.87
N ILE A 231 18.30 9.23 0.48
CA ILE A 231 18.90 8.09 1.20
C ILE A 231 20.42 8.12 1.13
N THR A 232 20.98 8.50 -0.02
CA THR A 232 22.43 8.55 -0.22
C THR A 232 23.07 9.65 0.60
N SER A 233 22.43 10.82 0.71
CA SER A 233 22.87 11.90 1.61
C SER A 233 22.87 11.44 3.07
N LEU A 234 21.78 10.83 3.56
CA LEU A 234 21.71 10.31 4.94
C LEU A 234 22.79 9.26 5.23
N LEU A 235 23.07 8.38 4.28
CA LEU A 235 24.10 7.34 4.44
C LEU A 235 25.49 7.94 4.60
N ASN A 236 25.81 8.98 3.82
CA ASN A 236 27.12 9.63 3.86
C ASN A 236 27.28 10.56 5.07
N GLU A 237 26.22 11.29 5.45
CA GLU A 237 26.28 12.31 6.49
C GLU A 237 26.14 11.71 7.90
N GLU A 238 25.32 10.68 8.10
CA GLU A 238 25.05 10.13 9.43
C GLU A 238 25.73 8.78 9.67
N ILE A 239 25.53 7.83 8.76
CA ILE A 239 25.95 6.43 8.98
C ILE A 239 27.47 6.29 8.83
N GLY A 240 28.05 6.87 7.78
CA GLY A 240 29.49 6.89 7.52
C GLY A 240 30.32 7.33 8.75
N PRO A 241 30.14 8.55 9.28
CA PRO A 241 30.93 9.03 10.40
C PRO A 241 30.63 8.26 11.70
N LYS A 242 29.41 7.75 11.89
CA LYS A 242 29.11 6.90 13.05
C LYS A 242 29.88 5.58 13.00
N LEU A 243 29.98 4.97 11.81
CA LEU A 243 30.76 3.77 11.60
C LEU A 243 32.25 4.00 11.86
N ASP A 244 32.79 5.13 11.41
CA ASP A 244 34.21 5.46 11.63
C ASP A 244 34.52 5.75 13.10
N LYS A 245 33.62 6.43 13.83
CA LYS A 245 33.73 6.59 15.29
C LYS A 245 33.81 5.22 15.99
N LEU A 246 32.92 4.29 15.64
CA LEU A 246 32.91 2.94 16.20
C LEU A 246 34.19 2.15 15.86
N ARG A 247 34.75 2.36 14.67
CA ARG A 247 36.04 1.76 14.27
C ARG A 247 37.20 2.27 15.13
N VAL A 248 37.22 3.56 15.47
CA VAL A 248 38.22 4.16 16.37
C VAL A 248 38.06 3.63 17.80
N GLU A 249 36.82 3.62 18.32
CA GLU A 249 36.53 3.06 19.65
C GLU A 249 36.98 1.60 19.77
N LYS A 250 36.71 0.78 18.74
CA LYS A 250 37.20 -0.60 18.66
C LYS A 250 38.73 -0.67 18.71
N ARG A 251 39.43 0.22 17.99
CA ARG A 251 40.90 0.25 17.99
C ARG A 251 41.45 0.59 19.38
N ASN A 252 40.90 1.62 20.01
CA ASN A 252 41.28 2.03 21.36
C ASN A 252 41.05 0.91 22.38
N TYR A 253 39.94 0.18 22.27
CA TYR A 253 39.65 -0.96 23.13
C TYR A 253 40.68 -2.09 22.96
N LEU A 254 41.09 -2.40 21.73
CA LEU A 254 42.11 -3.41 21.47
C LEU A 254 43.47 -3.02 22.06
N ASP A 255 43.83 -1.74 22.00
CA ASP A 255 45.09 -1.26 22.59
C ASP A 255 45.03 -1.25 24.13
N TYR A 256 43.88 -0.85 24.71
CA TYR A 256 43.62 -1.01 26.14
C TYR A 256 43.78 -2.48 26.59
N GLN A 257 43.24 -3.42 25.81
CA GLN A 257 43.35 -4.85 26.12
C GLN A 257 44.80 -5.34 26.14
N LYS A 258 45.65 -4.87 25.21
CA LYS A 258 47.08 -5.18 25.20
C LYS A 258 47.78 -4.62 26.44
N ILE A 259 47.56 -3.33 26.74
CA ILE A 259 48.16 -2.66 27.90
C ILE A 259 47.73 -3.36 29.20
N LYS A 260 46.45 -3.72 29.33
CA LYS A 260 45.94 -4.45 30.50
C LYS A 260 46.65 -5.79 30.68
N THR A 261 46.82 -6.54 29.60
CA THR A 261 47.51 -7.84 29.64
C THR A 261 48.97 -7.68 30.10
N GLU A 262 49.64 -6.62 29.64
CA GLU A 262 51.03 -6.33 30.03
C GLU A 262 51.14 -5.84 31.47
N MET A 263 50.20 -5.02 31.93
CA MET A 263 50.11 -4.58 33.33
C MET A 263 49.92 -5.77 34.28
N GLU A 264 48.99 -6.68 33.97
CA GLU A 264 48.79 -7.91 34.74
C GLU A 264 50.06 -8.81 34.77
N ARG A 265 50.87 -8.78 33.70
CA ARG A 265 52.16 -9.48 33.64
C ARG A 265 53.20 -8.85 34.57
N LEU A 266 53.30 -7.52 34.58
CA LEU A 266 54.24 -6.77 35.42
C LEU A 266 53.84 -6.82 36.90
N GLU A 267 52.56 -6.73 37.23
CA GLU A 267 52.06 -6.88 38.61
C GLU A 267 52.47 -8.22 39.21
N LYS A 268 52.32 -9.32 38.46
CA LYS A 268 52.77 -10.66 38.89
C LYS A 268 54.28 -10.68 39.19
N LEU A 269 55.08 -9.96 38.41
CA LEU A 269 56.53 -9.83 38.64
C LEU A 269 56.85 -9.04 39.92
N VAL A 270 56.14 -7.93 40.17
CA VAL A 270 56.30 -7.13 41.40
C VAL A 270 55.94 -7.97 42.63
N ILE A 271 54.80 -8.66 42.62
CA ILE A 271 54.38 -9.55 43.71
C ILE A 271 55.42 -10.64 43.98
N ALA A 272 55.99 -11.24 42.92
CA ALA A 272 57.03 -12.25 43.06
C ALA A 272 58.32 -11.68 43.69
N TYR A 273 58.71 -10.45 43.31
CA TYR A 273 59.86 -9.75 43.90
C TYR A 273 59.64 -9.41 45.37
N GLU A 274 58.48 -8.84 45.73
CA GLU A 274 58.12 -8.52 47.11
C GLU A 274 58.11 -9.77 48.00
N TYR A 275 57.56 -10.88 47.51
CA TYR A 275 57.59 -12.16 48.21
C TYR A 275 59.03 -12.62 48.50
N LYS A 276 59.92 -12.54 47.50
CA LYS A 276 61.34 -12.90 47.66
C LYS A 276 62.06 -11.98 48.65
N ALA A 277 61.84 -10.66 48.56
CA ALA A 277 62.44 -9.68 49.46
C ALA A 277 61.98 -9.87 50.92
N ASN A 278 60.70 -10.13 51.14
CA ASN A 278 60.13 -10.40 52.47
C ASN A 278 60.65 -11.74 53.04
N LYS A 279 60.86 -12.75 52.20
CA LYS A 279 61.49 -14.01 52.61
C LYS A 279 62.94 -13.79 53.07
N VAL A 280 63.74 -12.99 52.35
CA VAL A 280 65.12 -12.66 52.78
C VAL A 280 65.14 -11.87 54.11
N ARG A 281 64.19 -10.95 54.32
CA ARG A 281 64.05 -10.20 55.60
C ARG A 281 63.71 -11.11 56.78
N THR A 282 62.82 -12.08 56.60
CA THR A 282 62.45 -13.03 57.67
C THR A 282 63.60 -13.97 58.04
N TYR A 283 64.42 -14.42 57.07
CA TYR A 283 65.65 -15.17 57.38
C TYR A 283 66.73 -14.35 58.10
N ARG A 284 66.81 -13.02 57.87
CA ARG A 284 67.73 -12.13 58.61
C ARG A 284 67.32 -11.90 60.06
N ILE A 285 66.02 -11.83 60.35
CA ILE A 285 65.50 -11.69 61.72
C ILE A 285 65.56 -13.04 62.48
N GLY A 286 65.48 -14.16 61.77
CA GLY A 286 65.61 -15.50 62.34
C GLY A 286 67.01 -15.93 62.81
N PHE A 287 68.04 -15.09 62.65
CA PHE A 287 69.42 -15.40 63.07
C PHE A 287 69.85 -14.73 64.38
N SER A 288 69.02 -13.89 65.01
CA SER A 288 69.34 -13.24 66.29
C SER A 288 68.65 -13.86 67.52
N SER A 289 67.95 -14.98 67.37
CA SER A 289 67.28 -15.66 68.48
C SER A 289 66.83 -17.06 68.09
N PHE A 290 67.65 -18.09 68.38
CA PHE A 290 67.31 -19.21 69.28
C PHE A 290 68.34 -20.35 69.18
N SER A 291 69.05 -20.61 70.28
CA SER A 291 69.63 -21.90 70.62
C SER A 291 68.55 -22.79 71.25
N GLY A 292 68.45 -24.05 70.81
CA GLY A 292 67.75 -25.12 71.55
C GLY A 292 66.53 -25.73 70.83
N PRO A 293 66.40 -27.07 70.80
CA PRO A 293 65.50 -27.78 69.89
C PRO A 293 64.15 -28.13 70.54
N GLU A 294 63.08 -28.20 69.75
CA GLU A 294 62.10 -29.29 69.81
C GLU A 294 61.03 -29.18 68.71
N HIS A 295 60.72 -30.33 68.14
CA HIS A 295 59.71 -30.54 67.11
C HIS A 295 58.30 -30.21 67.61
N VAL A 296 57.61 -29.25 66.96
CA VAL A 296 56.14 -29.28 66.86
C VAL A 296 55.70 -28.89 65.44
N ARG A 297 54.91 -29.78 64.85
CA ARG A 297 54.36 -29.75 63.50
C ARG A 297 53.48 -28.52 63.25
N LEU A 298 53.65 -27.88 62.09
CA LEU A 298 52.58 -27.13 61.44
C LEU A 298 52.43 -27.59 59.99
N ARG A 299 51.18 -27.91 59.65
CA ARG A 299 50.72 -28.55 58.40
C ARG A 299 50.90 -27.62 57.19
N PRO A 300 51.07 -28.17 55.97
CA PRO A 300 51.05 -27.41 54.73
C PRO A 300 49.61 -27.16 54.28
N CYS A 301 49.17 -25.90 54.21
CA CYS A 301 48.05 -25.49 53.36
C CYS A 301 48.61 -24.83 52.10
N LEU A 302 49.15 -25.66 51.21
CA LEU A 302 49.22 -25.39 49.78
C LEU A 302 47.87 -25.82 49.20
N THR A 303 47.01 -24.84 48.86
CA THR A 303 45.98 -25.09 47.84
C THR A 303 46.32 -24.26 46.62
N TYR A 304 47.28 -24.82 45.89
CA TYR A 304 47.45 -24.64 44.46
C TYR A 304 46.14 -25.07 43.78
N CYS A 305 45.38 -24.15 43.20
CA CYS A 305 44.38 -24.49 42.19
C CYS A 305 44.91 -24.06 40.82
N PHE A 306 45.70 -24.95 40.23
CA PHE A 306 45.92 -24.99 38.79
C PHE A 306 44.61 -25.45 38.15
N TYR A 307 43.99 -24.62 37.31
CA TYR A 307 43.08 -25.13 36.28
C TYR A 307 43.60 -24.70 34.90
N ARG A 308 44.11 -25.72 34.20
CA ARG A 308 44.66 -25.67 32.85
C ARG A 308 43.60 -26.27 31.92
N LYS A 309 43.12 -25.50 30.94
CA LYS A 309 42.58 -25.90 29.60
C LYS A 309 42.09 -24.58 28.97
N GLY A 310 42.65 -24.12 27.85
CA GLY A 310 42.63 -24.80 26.56
C GLY A 310 41.52 -24.16 25.73
N TRP A 311 41.90 -23.52 24.63
CA TRP A 311 41.06 -22.73 23.72
C TRP A 311 39.80 -23.44 23.21
N THR A 312 38.70 -22.70 23.02
CA THR A 312 37.90 -22.61 21.75
C THR A 312 36.73 -21.62 21.90
N THR A 313 36.71 -20.59 21.05
CA THR A 313 35.58 -19.81 20.45
C THR A 313 34.20 -19.70 21.13
N PRO A 314 33.57 -18.50 21.17
CA PRO A 314 32.18 -18.36 21.57
C PRO A 314 31.23 -18.52 20.36
N ARG A 315 30.24 -19.42 20.49
CA ARG A 315 29.00 -19.39 19.70
C ARG A 315 27.82 -19.22 20.66
N SER A 316 27.13 -18.10 20.47
CA SER A 316 25.67 -17.90 20.56
C SER A 316 24.87 -18.47 21.74
N ASN A 317 24.17 -17.53 22.39
CA ASN A 317 22.79 -17.59 22.88
C ASN A 317 22.50 -18.14 24.28
N LEU A 318 21.97 -17.20 25.08
CA LEU A 318 20.77 -17.30 25.91
C LEU A 318 20.63 -18.54 26.78
N LEU A 319 20.69 -18.34 28.11
CA LEU A 319 19.59 -18.69 29.01
C LEU A 319 19.75 -17.99 30.37
N ARG A 320 18.63 -17.36 30.77
CA ARG A 320 18.32 -16.77 32.07
C ARG A 320 18.64 -17.70 33.24
N CYS A 321 19.12 -17.15 34.35
CA CYS A 321 18.50 -17.37 35.67
C CYS A 321 18.90 -16.31 36.71
N SER A 322 18.02 -15.32 36.85
CA SER A 322 17.54 -14.68 38.07
C SER A 322 18.34 -14.82 39.38
N SER A 323 18.90 -13.70 39.83
CA SER A 323 19.26 -13.40 41.21
C SER A 323 18.05 -13.48 42.16
N ARG A 324 18.17 -14.22 43.27
CA ARG A 324 17.41 -13.99 44.50
C ARG A 324 18.36 -13.85 45.68
N LYS A 325 18.39 -12.64 46.24
CA LYS A 325 18.93 -12.30 47.55
C LYS A 325 18.22 -13.09 48.65
N TRP A 326 18.98 -13.70 49.56
CA TRP A 326 18.52 -14.05 50.90
C TRP A 326 19.41 -13.29 51.90
N LEU A 327 18.77 -12.35 52.60
CA LEU A 327 19.26 -11.70 53.82
C LEU A 327 18.73 -12.54 54.99
N MET A 328 19.61 -13.09 55.82
CA MET A 328 19.25 -13.56 57.16
C MET A 328 19.50 -12.42 58.15
N ASN A 329 18.43 -11.91 58.74
CA ASN A 329 18.46 -11.06 59.92
C ASN A 329 18.69 -11.93 61.17
N SER A 330 19.68 -11.55 61.96
CA SER A 330 19.88 -11.97 63.34
C SER A 330 18.95 -11.18 64.27
N SER A 331 18.11 -11.89 65.01
CA SER A 331 17.29 -11.37 66.10
C SER A 331 17.89 -11.77 67.45
N SER A 332 18.28 -10.79 68.28
CA SER A 332 18.09 -10.81 69.74
C SER A 332 18.67 -9.54 70.36
N THR A 333 17.83 -8.73 70.99
CA THR A 333 18.07 -8.22 72.35
C THR A 333 16.77 -7.66 72.92
N ASN A 334 16.63 -7.86 74.23
CA ASN A 334 15.58 -7.44 75.16
C ASN A 334 15.00 -6.04 74.92
#